data_AF-A0A959CIA6-F1
#
_entry.id   AF-A0A959CIA6-F1
#
_cell.length_a   1.000
_cell.length_b   1.000
_cell.length_c   1.000
_cell.angle_alpha   90.00
_cell.angle_beta   90.00
_cell.angle_gamma   90.00
#
_symmetry.space_group_name_H-M   'P 1'
#
loop_
_entity.id
_entity.type
_entity.pdbx_description
1 polymer ?
#
loop_
_entity_poly.entity_id
_entity_poly.type
_entity_poly.pdbx_seq_one_letter_code
_entity_poly.pdbx_strand_id
1 'polypeptide(L)'
;MEKYKCEICGKKHNVFRSLESPLPDLITEIPEKERESRVVEMEGFYVVDRKWFLGSGYILIEMENLDEPIFYWQVWATIAPDDFQDNLQNLINGQTVELRGRLQSEIPFYPKSKGLESRVIIQASDELAIEIRVEEESKLKEDQLKPISKERVIELMQHINHHELFKEKKEFDKPFSERLKGELIFAEKEYLEKKKDFAINISSPNSVLFQIINNNMLESNKNGKSGFGLHLSFDESFEESKEEIEKFRNQDYSKKFVYHDLDDIPTYQIDLGNDKDQIEKLVKRLIEDVYGQEIETIETDNFEI
;
A
#
# COMPACT_ATOMS: atom_id res chain seq x y z
N MET A 1 -14.84 -16.27 14.83
CA MET A 1 -13.44 -16.74 14.71
C MET A 1 -12.48 -15.59 14.97
N GLU A 2 -11.54 -15.69 15.93
CA GLU A 2 -10.63 -14.57 16.28
C GLU A 2 -9.23 -14.72 15.72
N LYS A 3 -8.72 -15.96 15.67
CA LYS A 3 -7.39 -16.28 15.15
C LYS A 3 -7.46 -17.44 14.17
N TYR A 4 -6.49 -17.49 13.26
CA TYR A 4 -6.33 -18.58 12.31
C TYR A 4 -4.87 -19.02 12.22
N LYS A 5 -4.64 -20.24 11.74
CA LYS A 5 -3.29 -20.72 11.41
C LYS A 5 -3.05 -20.42 9.94
N CYS A 6 -2.05 -19.61 9.63
CA CYS A 6 -1.68 -19.30 8.26
C CYS A 6 -1.06 -20.52 7.59
N GLU A 7 -1.48 -20.81 6.37
CA GLU A 7 -0.96 -21.94 5.59
C GLU A 7 0.35 -21.58 4.86
N ILE A 8 0.60 -20.28 4.67
CA ILE A 8 1.83 -19.76 4.02
C ILE A 8 3.02 -19.80 4.98
N CYS A 9 2.90 -19.19 6.17
CA CYS A 9 4.01 -19.08 7.12
C CYS A 9 3.89 -20.00 8.35
N GLY A 10 2.77 -20.72 8.52
CA GLY A 10 2.54 -21.63 9.64
C GLY A 10 2.25 -20.96 11.00
N LYS A 11 2.40 -19.63 11.10
CA LYS A 11 2.13 -18.83 12.32
C LYS A 11 0.62 -18.66 12.56
N LYS A 12 0.25 -18.22 13.77
CA LYS A 12 -1.14 -17.84 14.09
C LYS A 12 -1.31 -16.34 13.96
N HIS A 13 -2.29 -15.89 13.19
CA HIS A 13 -2.62 -14.48 13.00
C HIS A 13 -4.03 -14.17 13.51
N ASN A 14 -4.29 -12.89 13.76
CA ASN A 14 -5.64 -12.40 14.04
C ASN A 14 -6.46 -12.33 12.74
N VAL A 15 -7.77 -12.47 12.87
CA VAL A 15 -8.71 -12.19 11.78
C VAL A 15 -9.04 -10.70 11.81
N PHE A 16 -8.68 -9.98 10.74
CA PHE A 16 -9.04 -8.58 10.55
C PHE A 16 -10.48 -8.51 10.03
N ARG A 17 -11.40 -8.05 10.89
CA ARG A 17 -12.84 -8.07 10.61
C ARG A 17 -13.39 -6.79 9.97
N SER A 18 -12.60 -5.72 10.00
CA SER A 18 -12.99 -4.43 9.45
C SER A 18 -11.85 -3.82 8.65
N LEU A 19 -12.24 -3.07 7.62
CA LEU A 19 -11.35 -2.31 6.76
C LEU A 19 -12.03 -0.97 6.51
N GLU A 20 -11.27 0.11 6.60
CA GLU A 20 -11.69 1.43 6.17
C GLU A 20 -10.98 1.80 4.87
N SER A 21 -11.76 1.98 3.81
CA SER A 21 -11.21 2.45 2.54
C SER A 21 -10.83 3.92 2.64
N PRO A 22 -9.70 4.33 2.05
CA PRO A 22 -9.35 5.75 1.96
C PRO A 22 -10.41 6.51 1.13
N LEU A 23 -10.36 7.84 1.23
CA LEU A 23 -11.19 8.71 0.40
C LEU A 23 -11.02 8.37 -1.10
N PRO A 24 -12.08 8.43 -1.90
CA PRO A 24 -12.01 8.17 -3.33
C PRO A 24 -11.06 9.12 -4.06
N ASP A 25 -10.47 8.62 -5.15
CA ASP A 25 -9.62 9.41 -6.07
C ASP A 25 -10.31 10.68 -6.58
N LEU A 26 -11.65 10.63 -6.75
CA LEU A 26 -12.47 11.79 -7.08
C LEU A 26 -12.29 12.97 -6.12
N ILE A 27 -11.86 12.73 -4.88
CA ILE A 27 -11.59 13.75 -3.87
C ILE A 27 -10.07 13.93 -3.69
N THR A 28 -9.32 12.84 -3.58
CA THR A 28 -7.89 12.91 -3.23
C THR A 28 -7.03 13.49 -4.36
N GLU A 29 -7.40 13.30 -5.63
CA GLU A 29 -6.73 13.88 -6.79
C GLU A 29 -7.00 15.39 -6.97
N ILE A 30 -8.01 15.95 -6.27
CA ILE A 30 -8.25 17.39 -6.29
C ILE A 30 -7.15 18.09 -5.48
N PRO A 31 -6.46 19.11 -6.05
CA PRO A 31 -5.49 19.90 -5.31
C PRO A 31 -6.10 20.47 -4.03
N GLU A 32 -5.39 20.40 -2.91
CA GLU A 32 -5.92 20.77 -1.58
C GLU A 32 -6.55 22.17 -1.57
N LYS A 33 -5.92 23.14 -2.24
CA LYS A 33 -6.41 24.53 -2.37
C LYS A 33 -7.75 24.67 -3.10
N GLU A 34 -8.14 23.68 -3.89
CA GLU A 34 -9.40 23.68 -4.64
C GLU A 34 -10.52 22.90 -3.93
N ARG A 35 -10.18 22.00 -3.00
CA ARG A 35 -11.12 21.05 -2.39
C ARG A 35 -12.32 21.74 -1.76
N GLU A 36 -12.10 22.78 -0.95
CA GLU A 36 -13.18 23.52 -0.28
C GLU A 36 -14.22 24.10 -1.26
N SER A 37 -13.82 24.43 -2.50
CA SER A 37 -14.70 25.01 -3.51
C SER A 37 -15.39 23.96 -4.39
N ARG A 38 -14.82 22.75 -4.48
CA ARG A 38 -15.25 21.69 -5.41
C ARG A 38 -15.95 20.53 -4.70
N VAL A 39 -15.73 20.36 -3.41
CA VAL A 39 -16.24 19.26 -2.61
C VAL A 39 -17.15 19.83 -1.52
N VAL A 40 -18.39 19.34 -1.46
CA VAL A 40 -19.34 19.66 -0.41
C VAL A 40 -19.67 18.39 0.37
N GLU A 41 -19.34 18.37 1.65
CA GLU A 41 -19.68 17.29 2.57
C GLU A 41 -21.03 17.58 3.26
N MET A 42 -21.91 16.58 3.32
CA MET A 42 -23.22 16.66 3.97
C MET A 42 -23.55 15.31 4.60
N GLU A 43 -23.51 15.21 5.94
CA GLU A 43 -23.97 14.03 6.69
C GLU A 43 -23.41 12.69 6.18
N GLY A 44 -22.09 12.61 5.95
CA GLY A 44 -21.43 11.39 5.46
C GLY A 44 -21.50 11.18 3.93
N PHE A 45 -22.15 12.09 3.21
CA PHE A 45 -22.14 12.15 1.75
C PHE A 45 -21.22 13.26 1.24
N TYR A 46 -20.69 13.06 0.03
CA TYR A 46 -19.83 14.01 -0.65
C TYR A 46 -20.39 14.33 -2.03
N VAL A 47 -20.50 15.61 -2.34
CA VAL A 47 -20.80 16.12 -3.68
C VAL A 47 -19.53 16.73 -4.27
N VAL A 48 -19.01 16.12 -5.32
CA VAL A 48 -17.78 16.58 -6.01
C VAL A 48 -18.15 17.18 -7.36
N ASP A 49 -17.65 18.39 -7.62
CA ASP A 49 -17.86 19.16 -8.85
C ASP A 49 -19.33 19.35 -9.24
N ARG A 50 -20.24 19.29 -8.25
CA ARG A 50 -21.70 19.30 -8.46
C ARG A 50 -22.19 18.21 -9.42
N LYS A 51 -21.38 17.16 -9.61
CA LYS A 51 -21.61 16.09 -10.59
C LYS A 51 -21.66 14.72 -9.92
N TRP A 52 -20.70 14.43 -9.07
CA TRP A 52 -20.58 13.13 -8.42
C TRP A 52 -21.17 13.21 -7.03
N PHE A 53 -22.10 12.32 -6.75
CA PHE A 53 -22.65 12.13 -5.41
C PHE A 53 -22.09 10.82 -4.86
N LEU A 54 -21.48 10.87 -3.68
CA LEU A 54 -20.73 9.77 -3.07
C LEU A 54 -21.27 9.51 -1.66
N GLY A 55 -21.39 8.24 -1.30
CA GLY A 55 -21.71 7.81 0.07
C GLY A 55 -20.69 6.80 0.58
N SER A 56 -20.36 6.90 1.87
CA SER A 56 -19.59 5.90 2.61
C SER A 56 -20.54 4.89 3.24
N GLY A 57 -20.32 3.60 3.00
CA GLY A 57 -21.15 2.54 3.55
C GLY A 57 -20.37 1.24 3.73
N TYR A 58 -21.03 0.21 4.22
CA TYR A 58 -20.40 -1.07 4.49
C TYR A 58 -20.81 -2.13 3.46
N ILE A 59 -19.82 -2.87 2.96
CA ILE A 59 -20.04 -4.20 2.42
C ILE A 59 -19.94 -5.19 3.57
N LEU A 60 -20.99 -5.99 3.73
CA LEU A 60 -21.09 -7.04 4.74
C LEU A 60 -20.85 -8.39 4.10
N ILE A 61 -20.01 -9.22 4.73
CA ILE A 61 -19.77 -10.61 4.32
C ILE A 61 -20.07 -11.52 5.51
N GLU A 62 -20.97 -12.47 5.30
CA GLU A 62 -21.38 -13.45 6.32
C GLU A 62 -20.48 -14.69 6.29
N MET A 63 -20.40 -15.41 7.40
CA MET A 63 -19.68 -16.69 7.49
C MET A 63 -20.63 -17.78 7.98
N GLU A 64 -20.46 -18.99 7.45
CA GLU A 64 -21.22 -20.16 7.89
C GLU A 64 -21.16 -20.34 9.42
N ASN A 65 -22.31 -20.60 10.03
CA ASN A 65 -22.46 -20.83 11.47
C ASN A 65 -22.06 -19.65 12.37
N LEU A 66 -22.09 -18.42 11.84
CA LEU A 66 -22.08 -17.18 12.63
C LEU A 66 -23.37 -16.41 12.42
N ASP A 67 -23.90 -15.83 13.49
CA ASP A 67 -25.16 -15.06 13.47
C ASP A 67 -24.96 -13.61 13.00
N GLU A 68 -23.71 -13.15 12.91
CA GLU A 68 -23.32 -11.81 12.50
C GLU A 68 -22.31 -11.87 11.34
N PRO A 69 -22.26 -10.85 10.48
CA PRO A 69 -21.22 -10.73 9.47
C PRO A 69 -19.82 -10.89 10.06
N ILE A 70 -18.98 -11.69 9.39
CA ILE A 70 -17.59 -11.85 9.79
C ILE A 70 -16.75 -10.64 9.38
N PHE A 71 -17.13 -9.98 8.28
CA PHE A 71 -16.43 -8.83 7.74
C PHE A 71 -17.32 -7.61 7.49
N TYR A 72 -16.77 -6.44 7.78
CA TYR A 72 -17.36 -5.11 7.61
C TYR A 72 -16.38 -4.22 6.85
N TRP A 73 -16.56 -4.10 5.53
CA TRP A 73 -15.69 -3.30 4.69
C TRP A 73 -16.33 -1.94 4.45
N GLN A 74 -15.83 -0.90 5.10
CA GLN A 74 -16.24 0.47 4.80
C GLN A 74 -15.65 0.86 3.45
N VAL A 75 -16.52 1.19 2.52
CA VAL A 75 -16.20 1.50 1.13
C VAL A 75 -17.02 2.70 0.66
N TRP A 76 -16.57 3.31 -0.41
CA TRP A 76 -17.24 4.42 -1.06
C TRP A 76 -17.95 3.96 -2.31
N ALA A 77 -19.15 4.46 -2.56
CA ALA A 77 -19.86 4.28 -3.82
C ALA A 77 -20.37 5.62 -4.36
N THR A 78 -20.36 5.76 -5.69
CA THR A 78 -21.16 6.80 -6.34
C THR A 78 -22.63 6.42 -6.25
N ILE A 79 -23.49 7.43 -6.19
CA ILE A 79 -24.93 7.30 -6.19
C ILE A 79 -25.45 8.09 -7.40
N ALA A 80 -26.33 7.47 -8.18
CA ALA A 80 -26.96 8.12 -9.33
C ALA A 80 -27.85 9.28 -8.86
N PRO A 81 -27.58 10.55 -9.27
CA PRO A 81 -28.31 11.71 -8.73
C PRO A 81 -29.81 11.72 -9.05
N ASP A 82 -30.19 11.23 -10.23
CA ASP A 82 -31.59 11.06 -10.65
C ASP A 82 -32.31 10.07 -9.73
N ASP A 83 -31.68 8.92 -9.46
CA ASP A 83 -32.24 7.88 -8.61
C ASP A 83 -32.41 8.34 -7.16
N PHE A 84 -31.42 9.08 -6.64
CA PHE A 84 -31.52 9.69 -5.31
C PHE A 84 -32.68 10.70 -5.25
N GLN A 85 -32.80 11.56 -6.26
CA GLN A 85 -33.86 12.56 -6.32
C GLN A 85 -35.25 11.91 -6.36
N ASP A 86 -35.42 10.85 -7.14
CA ASP A 86 -36.68 10.12 -7.26
C ASP A 86 -37.10 9.43 -5.94
N ASN A 87 -36.11 9.07 -5.10
CA ASN A 87 -36.33 8.36 -3.83
C ASN A 87 -36.21 9.25 -2.58
N LEU A 88 -35.87 10.53 -2.73
CA LEU A 88 -35.62 11.44 -1.61
C LEU A 88 -36.81 11.51 -0.63
N GLN A 89 -38.04 11.57 -1.15
CA GLN A 89 -39.23 11.64 -0.29
C GLN A 89 -39.43 10.37 0.53
N ASN A 90 -39.08 9.21 -0.02
CA ASN A 90 -39.16 7.93 0.70
C ASN A 90 -38.14 7.91 1.85
N LEU A 91 -36.91 8.36 1.57
CA LEU A 91 -35.86 8.50 2.58
C LEU A 91 -36.27 9.46 3.72
N ILE A 92 -36.82 10.63 3.37
CA ILE A 92 -37.35 11.62 4.35
C ILE A 92 -38.47 11.01 5.21
N ASN A 93 -39.29 10.13 4.62
CA ASN A 93 -40.38 9.45 5.32
C ASN A 93 -39.89 8.26 6.18
N GLY A 94 -38.58 8.05 6.32
CA GLY A 94 -38.02 6.96 7.12
C GLY A 94 -38.04 5.60 6.41
N GLN A 95 -38.23 5.56 5.09
CA GLN A 95 -38.22 4.30 4.34
C GLN A 95 -36.80 3.95 3.90
N THR A 96 -36.48 2.65 3.90
CA THR A 96 -35.29 2.14 3.26
C THR A 96 -35.37 2.38 1.75
N VAL A 97 -34.32 2.95 1.17
CA VAL A 97 -34.21 3.19 -0.28
C VAL A 97 -33.02 2.43 -0.84
N GLU A 98 -33.16 1.92 -2.05
CA GLU A 98 -32.07 1.28 -2.79
C GLU A 98 -31.77 2.11 -4.03
N LEU A 99 -30.52 2.52 -4.18
CA LEU A 99 -30.11 3.45 -5.22
C LEU A 99 -29.08 2.80 -6.13
N ARG A 100 -29.13 3.11 -7.42
CA ARG A 100 -28.07 2.77 -8.36
C ARG A 100 -26.78 3.47 -7.98
N GLY A 101 -25.69 2.72 -8.03
CA GLY A 101 -24.36 3.22 -7.75
C GLY A 101 -23.26 2.44 -8.42
N ARG A 102 -22.04 2.90 -8.21
CA ARG A 102 -20.82 2.19 -8.60
C ARG A 102 -19.76 2.33 -7.53
N LEU A 103 -19.17 1.20 -7.14
CA LEU A 103 -18.12 1.14 -6.13
C LEU A 103 -16.92 2.01 -6.55
N GLN A 104 -16.38 2.80 -5.63
CA GLN A 104 -15.23 3.68 -5.85
C GLN A 104 -13.99 3.22 -5.08
N SER A 105 -14.16 2.30 -4.13
CA SER A 105 -13.07 1.68 -3.39
C SER A 105 -12.56 0.44 -4.10
N GLU A 106 -11.24 0.27 -4.10
CA GLU A 106 -10.62 -1.01 -4.40
C GLU A 106 -10.36 -1.77 -3.10
N ILE A 107 -10.91 -2.97 -2.99
CA ILE A 107 -10.80 -3.83 -1.81
C ILE A 107 -9.62 -4.79 -2.05
N PRO A 108 -8.61 -4.85 -1.16
CA PRO A 108 -7.34 -5.54 -1.42
C PRO A 108 -7.42 -7.00 -1.90
N PHE A 109 -8.42 -7.76 -1.45
CA PHE A 109 -8.62 -9.18 -1.79
C PHE A 109 -9.76 -9.43 -2.79
N TYR A 110 -10.36 -8.36 -3.33
CA TYR A 110 -11.26 -8.39 -4.47
C TYR A 110 -10.71 -7.44 -5.54
N PRO A 111 -9.68 -7.88 -6.29
CA PRO A 111 -9.06 -7.03 -7.32
C PRO A 111 -10.12 -6.62 -8.34
N LYS A 112 -9.99 -5.40 -8.88
CA LYS A 112 -10.96 -4.83 -9.83
C LYS A 112 -12.36 -4.62 -9.25
N SER A 113 -12.47 -4.46 -7.93
CA SER A 113 -13.72 -4.09 -7.26
C SER A 113 -14.14 -2.65 -7.56
N LYS A 114 -13.18 -1.74 -7.74
CA LYS A 114 -13.47 -0.37 -8.14
C LYS A 114 -14.15 -0.33 -9.51
N GLY A 115 -15.28 0.37 -9.58
CA GLY A 115 -16.09 0.56 -10.78
C GLY A 115 -17.24 -0.43 -10.93
N LEU A 116 -17.30 -1.51 -10.12
CA LEU A 116 -18.38 -2.48 -10.17
C LEU A 116 -19.74 -1.83 -9.93
N GLU A 117 -20.74 -2.24 -10.72
CA GLU A 117 -22.12 -1.82 -10.50
C GLU A 117 -22.64 -2.33 -9.16
N SER A 118 -23.30 -1.45 -8.41
CA SER A 118 -23.75 -1.72 -7.05
C SER A 118 -25.09 -1.07 -6.72
N ARG A 119 -25.80 -1.62 -5.74
CA ARG A 119 -26.89 -0.97 -5.02
C ARG A 119 -26.36 -0.34 -3.74
N VAL A 120 -26.72 0.91 -3.52
CA VAL A 120 -26.50 1.64 -2.27
C VAL A 120 -27.82 1.64 -1.51
N ILE A 121 -27.88 0.87 -0.43
CA ILE A 121 -29.07 0.70 0.39
C ILE A 121 -28.94 1.62 1.58
N ILE A 122 -29.80 2.63 1.66
CA ILE A 122 -29.80 3.59 2.77
C ILE A 122 -30.99 3.29 3.67
N GLN A 123 -30.71 2.96 4.92
CA GLN A 123 -31.71 2.77 5.95
C GLN A 123 -31.85 4.06 6.75
N ALA A 124 -33.03 4.69 6.65
CA ALA A 124 -33.36 5.86 7.45
C ALA A 124 -33.75 5.44 8.88
N SER A 125 -32.74 5.08 9.68
CA SER A 125 -32.82 4.93 11.13
C SER A 125 -32.31 6.20 11.84
N ASP A 126 -32.32 6.22 13.18
CA ASP A 126 -31.78 7.33 13.99
C ASP A 126 -30.29 7.63 13.66
N GLU A 127 -29.56 6.63 13.15
CA GLU A 127 -28.27 6.78 12.49
C GLU A 127 -28.41 6.37 11.01
N LEU A 128 -27.81 7.12 10.09
CA LEU A 128 -27.90 6.83 8.66
C LEU A 128 -27.00 5.62 8.33
N ALA A 129 -27.59 4.45 8.18
CA ALA A 129 -26.86 3.22 7.86
C ALA A 129 -26.88 2.96 6.35
N ILE A 130 -25.69 2.85 5.76
CA ILE A 130 -25.53 2.57 4.32
C ILE A 130 -24.91 1.18 4.15
N GLU A 131 -25.63 0.29 3.47
CA GLU A 131 -25.14 -1.00 3.00
C GLU A 131 -24.87 -0.93 1.50
N ILE A 132 -23.75 -1.49 1.05
CA ILE A 132 -23.38 -1.53 -0.37
C ILE A 132 -23.42 -2.98 -0.84
N ARG A 133 -24.22 -3.26 -1.87
CA ARG A 133 -24.34 -4.58 -2.50
C ARG A 133 -23.86 -4.54 -3.95
N VAL A 134 -22.88 -5.36 -4.29
CA VAL A 134 -22.39 -5.48 -5.66
C VAL A 134 -23.38 -6.27 -6.51
N GLU A 135 -23.77 -5.70 -7.66
CA GLU A 135 -24.67 -6.34 -8.63
C GLU A 135 -23.93 -6.99 -9.80
N GLU A 136 -22.75 -6.47 -10.14
CA GLU A 136 -21.92 -7.00 -11.22
C GLU A 136 -21.27 -8.35 -10.85
N GLU A 137 -21.24 -9.29 -11.81
CA GLU A 137 -20.65 -10.62 -11.61
C GLU A 137 -19.17 -10.52 -11.21
N SER A 138 -18.89 -10.92 -9.97
CA SER A 138 -17.57 -10.79 -9.36
C SER A 138 -17.46 -11.73 -8.16
N LYS A 139 -16.23 -12.04 -7.74
CA LYS A 139 -16.00 -12.84 -6.53
C LYS A 139 -16.56 -12.16 -5.27
N LEU A 140 -16.55 -10.83 -5.26
CA LEU A 140 -17.15 -10.01 -4.20
C LEU A 140 -18.65 -10.23 -4.11
N LYS A 141 -19.36 -10.20 -5.24
CA LYS A 141 -20.79 -10.52 -5.30
C LYS A 141 -21.08 -11.94 -4.82
N GLU A 142 -20.29 -12.93 -5.25
CA GLU A 142 -20.46 -14.32 -4.78
C GLU A 142 -20.35 -14.43 -3.26
N ASP A 143 -19.33 -13.79 -2.68
CA ASP A 143 -19.08 -13.81 -1.24
C ASP A 143 -20.12 -12.98 -0.45
N GLN A 144 -20.79 -11.99 -1.06
CA GLN A 144 -21.93 -11.28 -0.46
C GLN A 144 -23.23 -12.09 -0.51
N LEU A 145 -23.44 -12.91 -1.55
CA LEU A 145 -24.70 -13.62 -1.77
C LEU A 145 -24.91 -14.81 -0.83
N LYS A 146 -23.84 -15.39 -0.29
CA LYS A 146 -23.88 -16.57 0.55
C LYS A 146 -22.84 -16.49 1.66
N PRO A 147 -23.11 -17.03 2.85
CA PRO A 147 -22.11 -17.13 3.90
C PRO A 147 -20.86 -17.87 3.40
N ILE A 148 -19.68 -17.27 3.60
CA ILE A 148 -18.41 -17.87 3.19
C ILE A 148 -17.96 -18.94 4.19
N SER A 149 -17.19 -19.90 3.70
CA SER A 149 -16.61 -20.94 4.55
C SER A 149 -15.43 -20.42 5.37
N LYS A 150 -15.01 -21.21 6.36
CA LYS A 150 -13.80 -20.92 7.15
C LYS A 150 -12.53 -20.86 6.29
N GLU A 151 -12.45 -21.71 5.29
CA GLU A 151 -11.31 -21.80 4.37
C GLU A 151 -11.21 -20.50 3.54
N ARG A 152 -12.36 -19.98 3.09
CA ARG A 152 -12.42 -18.69 2.39
C ARG A 152 -12.00 -17.53 3.30
N VAL A 153 -12.42 -17.51 4.57
CA VAL A 153 -11.92 -16.53 5.56
C VAL A 153 -10.39 -16.61 5.69
N ILE A 154 -9.84 -17.81 5.78
CA ILE A 154 -8.39 -18.02 5.88
C ILE A 154 -7.68 -17.49 4.63
N GLU A 155 -8.18 -17.78 3.44
CA GLU A 155 -7.65 -17.29 2.16
C GLU A 155 -7.59 -15.75 2.14
N LEU A 156 -8.70 -15.08 2.47
CA LEU A 156 -8.75 -13.61 2.52
C LEU A 156 -7.78 -13.03 3.55
N MET A 157 -7.62 -13.67 4.71
CA MET A 157 -6.66 -13.21 5.73
C MET A 157 -5.21 -13.47 5.33
N GLN A 158 -4.93 -14.52 4.57
CA GLN A 158 -3.61 -14.75 3.98
C GLN A 158 -3.28 -13.65 2.97
N HIS A 159 -4.24 -13.18 2.17
CA HIS A 159 -4.05 -12.00 1.33
C HIS A 159 -3.67 -10.74 2.12
N ILE A 160 -4.24 -10.52 3.32
CA ILE A 160 -3.89 -9.35 4.14
C ILE A 160 -2.49 -9.50 4.75
N ASN A 161 -2.19 -10.65 5.35
CA ASN A 161 -0.92 -10.87 6.05
C ASN A 161 0.26 -11.13 5.09
N HIS A 162 -0.03 -11.51 3.84
CA HIS A 162 0.97 -11.84 2.81
C HIS A 162 0.66 -11.15 1.48
N HIS A 163 0.12 -9.93 1.53
CA HIS A 163 -0.28 -9.15 0.35
C HIS A 163 0.83 -9.04 -0.72
N GLU A 164 2.09 -9.06 -0.30
CA GLU A 164 3.27 -9.11 -1.17
C GLU A 164 3.25 -10.27 -2.17
N LEU A 165 2.68 -11.41 -1.81
CA LEU A 165 2.59 -12.58 -2.68
C LEU A 165 1.51 -12.46 -3.75
N PHE A 166 0.61 -11.48 -3.61
CA PHE A 166 -0.59 -11.34 -4.43
C PHE A 166 -0.62 -10.07 -5.28
N LYS A 167 0.36 -9.17 -5.13
CA LYS A 167 0.56 -8.07 -6.07
C LYS A 167 1.03 -8.60 -7.42
N GLU A 168 0.59 -7.94 -8.50
CA GLU A 168 1.19 -8.17 -9.81
C GLU A 168 2.69 -7.89 -9.70
N LYS A 169 3.51 -8.90 -10.01
CA LYS A 169 4.96 -8.71 -10.10
C LYS A 169 5.20 -7.67 -11.19
N LYS A 170 5.86 -6.57 -10.83
CA LYS A 170 6.30 -5.58 -11.81
C LYS A 170 7.31 -6.27 -12.73
N GLU A 171 6.90 -6.52 -13.96
CA GLU A 171 7.82 -7.04 -14.98
C GLU A 171 8.66 -5.87 -15.49
N PHE A 172 9.98 -6.05 -15.46
CA PHE A 172 10.91 -5.06 -15.99
C PHE A 172 11.44 -5.54 -17.33
N ASP A 173 11.45 -4.65 -18.32
CA ASP A 173 11.98 -4.94 -19.67
C ASP A 173 13.48 -5.22 -19.69
N LYS A 174 14.20 -4.89 -18.60
CA LYS A 174 15.65 -5.01 -18.47
C LYS A 174 16.03 -5.69 -17.14
N PRO A 175 17.12 -6.48 -17.14
CA PRO A 175 17.66 -7.06 -15.91
C PRO A 175 17.98 -5.98 -14.87
N PHE A 176 17.82 -6.31 -13.59
CA PHE A 176 18.13 -5.41 -12.47
C PHE A 176 19.49 -4.71 -12.61
N SER A 177 20.52 -5.47 -13.01
CA SER A 177 21.89 -4.95 -13.21
C SER A 177 21.95 -3.77 -14.19
N GLU A 178 21.21 -3.86 -15.30
CA GLU A 178 21.18 -2.81 -16.31
C GLU A 178 20.41 -1.59 -15.82
N ARG A 179 19.31 -1.82 -15.11
CA ARG A 179 18.49 -0.75 -14.51
C ARG A 179 19.30 0.02 -13.48
N LEU A 180 19.89 -0.67 -12.50
CA LEU A 180 20.71 -0.06 -11.47
C LEU A 180 21.90 0.71 -12.06
N LYS A 181 22.61 0.16 -13.05
CA LYS A 181 23.68 0.90 -13.73
C LYS A 181 23.17 2.15 -14.44
N GLY A 182 22.00 2.07 -15.07
CA GLY A 182 21.32 3.21 -15.67
C GLY A 182 21.08 4.32 -14.64
N GLU A 183 20.51 3.96 -13.48
CA GLU A 183 20.26 4.89 -12.37
C GLU A 183 21.54 5.52 -11.82
N LEU A 184 22.60 4.73 -11.62
CA LEU A 184 23.90 5.25 -11.16
C LEU A 184 24.53 6.22 -12.17
N ILE A 185 24.45 5.93 -13.47
CA ILE A 185 24.96 6.83 -14.53
C ILE A 185 24.13 8.12 -14.58
N PHE A 186 22.80 7.99 -14.45
CA PHE A 186 21.89 9.13 -14.43
C PHE A 186 22.19 10.04 -13.23
N ALA A 187 22.23 9.47 -12.02
CA ALA A 187 22.49 10.22 -10.79
C ALA A 187 23.87 10.89 -10.80
N GLU A 188 24.89 10.25 -11.37
CA GLU A 188 26.20 10.85 -11.54
C GLU A 188 26.14 12.13 -12.39
N LYS A 189 25.51 12.04 -13.56
CA LYS A 189 25.41 13.15 -14.51
C LYS A 189 24.50 14.28 -14.03
N GLU A 190 23.34 13.92 -13.47
CA GLU A 190 22.31 14.90 -13.13
C GLU A 190 22.53 15.52 -11.75
N TYR A 191 23.14 14.79 -10.81
CA TYR A 191 23.31 15.23 -9.43
C TYR A 191 24.77 15.38 -9.01
N LEU A 192 25.60 14.32 -9.11
CA LEU A 192 27.00 14.38 -8.63
C LEU A 192 27.82 15.46 -9.36
N GLU A 193 27.79 15.49 -10.69
CA GLU A 193 28.52 16.49 -11.49
C GLU A 193 28.04 17.92 -11.21
N LYS A 194 26.78 18.07 -10.81
CA LYS A 194 26.15 19.35 -10.47
C LYS A 194 26.22 19.67 -8.97
N LYS A 195 26.87 18.82 -8.17
CA LYS A 195 26.97 18.93 -6.70
C LYS A 195 25.62 19.05 -6.00
N LYS A 196 24.64 18.28 -6.47
CA LYS A 196 23.33 18.14 -5.85
C LYS A 196 23.27 16.85 -5.04
N ASP A 197 22.49 16.89 -3.97
CA ASP A 197 22.20 15.71 -3.16
C ASP A 197 21.07 14.90 -3.83
N PHE A 198 21.10 13.59 -3.61
CA PHE A 198 20.15 12.66 -4.21
C PHE A 198 20.05 11.39 -3.38
N ALA A 199 18.96 10.66 -3.61
CA ALA A 199 18.84 9.27 -3.24
C ALA A 199 18.36 8.43 -4.43
N ILE A 200 18.77 7.17 -4.44
CA ILE A 200 18.23 6.11 -5.28
C ILE A 200 17.64 5.08 -4.30
N ASN A 201 16.32 4.95 -4.32
CA ASN A 201 15.64 3.93 -3.52
C ASN A 201 15.86 2.57 -4.15
N ILE A 202 16.25 1.60 -3.34
CA ILE A 202 16.23 0.18 -3.69
C ILE A 202 15.01 -0.41 -2.98
N SER A 203 13.96 -0.69 -3.75
CA SER A 203 12.64 -1.00 -3.18
C SER A 203 12.18 -2.39 -3.56
N SER A 204 11.61 -3.09 -2.59
CA SER A 204 10.68 -4.18 -2.88
C SER A 204 9.32 -3.58 -3.29
N PRO A 205 8.38 -4.37 -3.82
CA PRO A 205 7.04 -3.89 -4.17
C PRO A 205 6.24 -3.21 -3.03
N ASN A 206 6.69 -3.30 -1.78
CA ASN A 206 5.97 -2.80 -0.60
C ASN A 206 6.78 -1.89 0.32
N SER A 207 8.10 -1.80 0.15
CA SER A 207 8.94 -1.05 1.05
C SER A 207 10.23 -0.62 0.38
N VAL A 208 10.76 0.52 0.81
CA VAL A 208 12.14 0.88 0.55
C VAL A 208 13.00 -0.02 1.43
N LEU A 209 13.85 -0.86 0.82
CA LEU A 209 14.76 -1.75 1.55
C LEU A 209 15.92 -0.95 2.14
N PHE A 210 16.54 -0.14 1.28
CA PHE A 210 17.65 0.76 1.61
C PHE A 210 17.88 1.76 0.49
N GLN A 211 18.79 2.71 0.70
CA GLN A 211 19.06 3.77 -0.26
C GLN A 211 20.54 3.81 -0.67
N ILE A 212 20.77 4.15 -1.93
CA ILE A 212 22.07 4.66 -2.40
C ILE A 212 21.94 6.19 -2.38
N ILE A 213 22.82 6.87 -1.67
CA ILE A 213 22.77 8.32 -1.48
C ILE A 213 24.03 9.00 -2.01
N ASN A 214 23.97 10.31 -2.19
CA ASN A 214 25.19 11.10 -2.32
C ASN A 214 26.07 10.87 -1.09
N ASN A 215 27.35 10.51 -1.28
CA ASN A 215 28.20 10.22 -0.14
C ASN A 215 28.40 11.44 0.78
N ASN A 216 28.20 12.68 0.30
CA ASN A 216 28.22 13.88 1.15
C ASN A 216 27.12 13.89 2.22
N MET A 217 26.07 13.09 2.04
CA MET A 217 24.99 12.91 3.00
C MET A 217 25.30 11.83 4.06
N LEU A 218 26.42 11.11 3.95
CA LEU A 218 26.81 10.14 4.99
C LEU A 218 27.34 10.88 6.22
N GLU A 219 26.94 10.43 7.40
CA GLU A 219 27.42 10.91 8.70
C GLU A 219 28.95 10.72 8.85
N SER A 220 29.49 9.73 8.14
CA SER A 220 30.88 9.34 8.20
C SER A 220 31.76 9.90 7.08
N ASN A 221 31.24 10.76 6.19
CA ASN A 221 32.04 11.23 5.06
C ASN A 221 33.13 12.22 5.49
N LYS A 222 34.38 11.74 5.46
CA LYS A 222 35.57 12.46 5.92
C LYS A 222 36.44 13.04 4.82
N ASN A 223 36.12 12.80 3.54
CA ASN A 223 37.11 12.96 2.47
C ASN A 223 36.74 13.99 1.38
N GLY A 224 35.52 14.53 1.35
CA GLY A 224 35.10 15.59 0.42
C GLY A 224 35.14 15.21 -1.07
N LYS A 225 35.27 13.91 -1.39
CA LYS A 225 35.22 13.39 -2.76
C LYS A 225 33.78 13.01 -3.08
N SER A 226 33.27 13.51 -4.20
CA SER A 226 31.95 13.17 -4.71
C SER A 226 31.85 11.69 -5.06
N GLY A 227 30.77 11.03 -4.63
CA GLY A 227 30.46 9.66 -5.02
C GLY A 227 29.19 9.12 -4.35
N PHE A 228 29.08 7.81 -4.32
CA PHE A 228 27.90 7.09 -3.82
C PHE A 228 28.18 6.50 -2.43
N GLY A 229 27.18 6.60 -1.56
CA GLY A 229 27.12 5.91 -0.27
C GLY A 229 25.93 4.96 -0.21
N LEU A 230 25.99 3.92 0.62
CA LEU A 230 24.80 3.17 1.02
C LEU A 230 24.33 3.62 2.40
N HIS A 231 23.01 3.70 2.55
CA HIS A 231 22.31 4.03 3.78
C HIS A 231 21.28 2.94 4.08
N LEU A 232 21.51 2.18 5.16
CA LEU A 232 20.63 1.10 5.62
C LEU A 232 20.08 1.48 6.99
N SER A 233 18.81 1.84 7.04
CA SER A 233 18.06 2.12 8.28
C SER A 233 17.21 0.91 8.64
N PHE A 234 17.25 0.48 9.90
CA PHE A 234 16.44 -0.63 10.41
C PHE A 234 15.50 -0.12 11.50
N ASP A 235 14.19 -0.26 11.31
CA ASP A 235 13.19 0.16 12.30
C ASP A 235 12.92 -0.98 13.29
N GLU A 236 13.58 -0.95 14.45
CA GLU A 236 13.47 -1.98 15.48
C GLU A 236 12.06 -2.08 16.12
N SER A 237 11.12 -1.20 15.77
CA SER A 237 9.72 -1.35 16.17
C SER A 237 9.04 -2.55 15.51
N PHE A 238 9.59 -3.04 14.39
CA PHE A 238 9.15 -4.26 13.70
C PHE A 238 10.07 -5.45 14.03
N GLU A 239 9.48 -6.62 14.26
CA GLU A 239 10.25 -7.82 14.60
C GLU A 239 11.08 -8.30 13.40
N GLU A 240 10.55 -8.10 12.19
CA GLU A 240 11.21 -8.39 10.92
C GLU A 240 12.56 -7.65 10.80
N SER A 241 12.62 -6.38 11.20
CA SER A 241 13.85 -5.58 11.13
C SER A 241 14.94 -6.07 12.08
N LYS A 242 14.59 -6.71 13.20
CA LYS A 242 15.58 -7.35 14.09
C LYS A 242 16.24 -8.55 13.42
N GLU A 243 15.46 -9.37 12.71
CA GLU A 243 15.99 -10.48 11.93
C GLU A 243 16.89 -9.98 10.79
N GLU A 244 16.51 -8.90 10.10
CA GLU A 244 17.32 -8.27 9.04
C GLU A 244 18.64 -7.73 9.58
N ILE A 245 18.64 -7.04 10.73
CA ILE A 245 19.86 -6.58 11.40
C ILE A 245 20.78 -7.77 11.71
N GLU A 246 20.23 -8.88 12.24
CA GLU A 246 21.01 -10.07 12.56
C GLU A 246 21.63 -10.69 11.30
N LYS A 247 20.83 -10.87 10.24
CA LYS A 247 21.29 -11.36 8.93
C LYS A 247 22.41 -10.47 8.38
N PHE A 248 22.23 -9.15 8.42
CA PHE A 248 23.21 -8.17 7.97
C PHE A 248 24.51 -8.27 8.79
N ARG A 249 24.44 -8.25 10.12
CA ARG A 249 25.62 -8.32 11.00
C ARG A 249 26.43 -9.60 10.79
N ASN A 250 25.77 -10.70 10.41
CA ASN A 250 26.40 -11.99 10.11
C ASN A 250 27.13 -12.04 8.76
N GLN A 251 26.98 -11.03 7.90
CA GLN A 251 27.66 -10.99 6.59
C GLN A 251 29.13 -10.57 6.72
N ASP A 252 29.96 -11.07 5.80
CA ASP A 252 31.40 -10.75 5.74
C ASP A 252 31.67 -9.26 5.43
N TYR A 253 30.76 -8.60 4.72
CA TYR A 253 30.87 -7.19 4.35
C TYR A 253 30.36 -6.22 5.42
N SER A 254 29.63 -6.69 6.44
CA SER A 254 28.98 -5.82 7.44
C SER A 254 29.98 -4.93 8.19
N LYS A 255 31.18 -5.45 8.44
CA LYS A 255 32.27 -4.74 9.12
C LYS A 255 32.78 -3.50 8.39
N LYS A 256 32.44 -3.34 7.11
CA LYS A 256 32.81 -2.15 6.32
C LYS A 256 31.83 -0.99 6.53
N PHE A 257 30.66 -1.27 7.09
CA PHE A 257 29.68 -0.24 7.41
C PHE A 257 30.01 0.40 8.76
N VAL A 258 29.77 1.70 8.84
CA VAL A 258 29.83 2.48 10.08
C VAL A 258 28.42 2.54 10.66
N TYR A 259 28.30 2.19 11.93
CA TYR A 259 27.06 2.29 12.67
C TYR A 259 26.80 3.72 13.15
N HIS A 260 25.57 4.16 12.99
CA HIS A 260 25.03 5.42 13.47
C HIS A 260 23.67 5.15 14.12
N ASP A 261 23.35 5.95 15.12
CA ASP A 261 22.04 5.97 15.77
C ASP A 261 21.41 7.31 15.39
N LEU A 262 20.42 7.27 14.51
CA LEU A 262 19.77 8.46 13.95
C LEU A 262 18.32 8.47 14.43
N ASP A 263 18.01 9.35 15.38
CA ASP A 263 16.68 9.46 15.99
C ASP A 263 16.13 8.11 16.51
N ASP A 264 16.96 7.37 17.26
CA ASP A 264 16.68 6.04 17.80
C ASP A 264 16.49 4.94 16.71
N ILE A 265 16.94 5.20 15.47
CA ILE A 265 16.92 4.24 14.35
C ILE A 265 18.35 3.75 14.05
N PRO A 266 18.64 2.45 14.29
CA PRO A 266 19.88 1.80 13.88
C PRO A 266 20.17 1.97 12.39
N THR A 267 21.23 2.69 12.08
CA THR A 267 21.61 3.04 10.71
C THR A 267 23.03 2.59 10.39
N TYR A 268 23.22 1.92 9.27
CA TYR A 268 24.52 1.45 8.79
C TYR A 268 24.88 2.10 7.47
N GLN A 269 26.04 2.74 7.43
CA GLN A 269 26.48 3.53 6.28
C GLN A 269 27.84 3.12 5.75
N ILE A 270 28.05 3.17 4.43
CA ILE A 270 29.36 2.92 3.80
C ILE A 270 29.55 3.86 2.61
N ASP A 271 30.73 4.45 2.49
CA ASP A 271 31.16 5.19 1.29
C ASP A 271 31.74 4.19 0.27
N LEU A 272 31.18 4.18 -0.93
CA LEU A 272 31.58 3.30 -2.03
C LEU A 272 32.32 4.05 -3.15
N GLY A 273 32.44 5.38 -3.06
CA GLY A 273 33.03 6.18 -4.12
C GLY A 273 32.26 6.04 -5.45
N ASN A 274 32.98 5.87 -6.56
CA ASN A 274 32.39 5.87 -7.92
C ASN A 274 32.47 4.51 -8.64
N ASP A 275 32.84 3.44 -7.94
CA ASP A 275 32.94 2.10 -8.52
C ASP A 275 31.56 1.45 -8.64
N LYS A 276 30.92 1.65 -9.79
CA LYS A 276 29.56 1.17 -10.09
C LYS A 276 29.46 -0.37 -10.07
N ASP A 277 30.52 -1.09 -10.42
CA ASP A 277 30.52 -2.56 -10.38
C ASP A 277 30.60 -3.07 -8.94
N GLN A 278 31.38 -2.41 -8.08
CA GLN A 278 31.42 -2.70 -6.65
C GLN A 278 30.07 -2.38 -5.98
N ILE A 279 29.45 -1.25 -6.34
CA ILE A 279 28.12 -0.86 -5.85
C ILE A 279 27.09 -1.93 -6.24
N GLU A 280 26.99 -2.27 -7.53
CA GLU A 280 26.07 -3.29 -8.02
C GLU A 280 26.23 -4.63 -7.27
N LYS A 281 27.47 -5.09 -7.11
CA LYS A 281 27.76 -6.35 -6.43
C LYS A 281 27.31 -6.32 -4.96
N LEU A 282 27.54 -5.23 -4.24
CA LEU A 282 27.14 -5.12 -2.84
C LEU A 282 25.62 -4.98 -2.70
N VAL A 283 24.98 -4.21 -3.57
CA VAL A 283 23.52 -4.03 -3.60
C VAL A 283 22.82 -5.36 -3.81
N LYS A 284 23.25 -6.17 -4.79
CA LYS A 284 22.69 -7.52 -5.03
C LYS A 284 22.81 -8.42 -3.80
N ARG A 285 24.00 -8.43 -3.18
CA ARG A 285 24.24 -9.21 -1.96
C ARG A 285 23.37 -8.76 -0.80
N LEU A 286 23.12 -7.46 -0.64
CA LEU A 286 22.21 -6.98 0.40
C LEU A 286 20.79 -7.48 0.16
N ILE A 287 20.28 -7.34 -1.07
CA ILE A 287 18.94 -7.80 -1.47
C ILE A 287 18.74 -9.29 -1.15
N GLU A 288 19.71 -10.14 -1.51
CA GLU A 288 19.61 -11.59 -1.30
C GLU A 288 19.93 -12.00 0.14
N ASP A 289 21.07 -11.58 0.69
CA ASP A 289 21.61 -12.07 1.96
C ASP A 289 20.84 -11.51 3.17
N VAL A 290 20.32 -10.27 3.08
CA VAL A 290 19.65 -9.57 4.19
C VAL A 290 18.13 -9.62 4.02
N TYR A 291 17.62 -9.17 2.88
CA TYR A 291 16.18 -9.00 2.66
C TYR A 291 15.51 -10.24 2.05
N GLY A 292 16.29 -11.22 1.56
CA GLY A 292 15.77 -12.46 0.97
C GLY A 292 14.87 -12.24 -0.24
N GLN A 293 15.08 -11.15 -0.97
CA GLN A 293 14.23 -10.76 -2.10
C GLN A 293 14.77 -11.30 -3.43
N GLU A 294 13.86 -11.54 -4.38
CA GLU A 294 14.22 -11.90 -5.76
C GLU A 294 14.74 -10.65 -6.49
N ILE A 295 16.02 -10.65 -6.89
CA ILE A 295 16.69 -9.46 -7.48
C ILE A 295 15.87 -8.83 -8.63
N GLU A 296 15.28 -9.65 -9.49
CA GLU A 296 14.61 -9.14 -10.69
C GLU A 296 13.28 -8.42 -10.38
N THR A 297 12.73 -8.54 -9.16
CA THR A 297 11.52 -7.83 -8.74
C THR A 297 11.81 -6.46 -8.10
N ILE A 298 13.08 -6.14 -7.88
CA ILE A 298 13.49 -4.92 -7.16
C ILE A 298 13.37 -3.68 -8.05
N GLU A 299 12.73 -2.65 -7.52
CA GLU A 299 12.59 -1.34 -8.14
C GLU A 299 13.75 -0.41 -7.76
N THR A 300 14.11 0.47 -8.69
CA THR A 300 15.19 1.45 -8.53
C THR A 300 14.69 2.80 -9.01
N ASP A 301 14.55 3.76 -8.10
CA ASP A 301 14.05 5.10 -8.42
C ASP A 301 14.97 6.17 -7.83
N ASN A 302 15.40 7.12 -8.65
CA ASN A 302 16.24 8.24 -8.21
C ASN A 302 15.43 9.54 -8.06
N PHE A 303 15.85 10.39 -7.12
CA PHE A 303 15.32 11.74 -6.97
C PHE A 303 16.37 12.68 -6.33
N GLU A 304 16.27 13.97 -6.67
CA GLU A 304 17.00 15.05 -6.01
C GLU A 304 16.41 15.29 -4.61
N ILE A 305 17.27 15.58 -3.63
CA ILE A 305 16.91 15.92 -2.25
C ILE A 305 17.07 17.42 -2.02
#